data_AF-A0A7J9J5S5-F1
#
_entry.id   AF-A0A7J9J5S5-F1
#
_cell.length_a   1.000
_cell.length_b   1.000
_cell.length_c   1.000
_cell.angle_alpha   90.00
_cell.angle_beta   90.00
_cell.angle_gamma   90.00
#
_symmetry.space_group_name_H-M   'P 1'
#
loop_
_entity.id
_entity.type
_entity.pdbx_description
1 polymer ?
#
loop_
_entity_poly.entity_id
_entity_poly.type
_entity_poly.pdbx_seq_one_letter_code
_entity_poly.pdbx_strand_id
1 'polypeptide(L)'
;MDLPWLFLFSSLTTAFFVTVTVAQQEPLNHFCSDHSGNFTRNSTYKTNLDRLLSSFTLNTSNENGFYNFSSGQGSNIANALALCRGDVNSSDCFTCINNANDELRNRCPYQREAIIWYDYCMFRYTNRTILGVAETSPRFYMWNLNNVTNVDAFNQAVSSLMDNLTNIASTGTSLGKFATGSARIPFLTIYALVQCTPDLEDTVCKSCMSQAIGESIPTFFSHNNSNSSGTTIIISISAAAFALLLISICIFVILRLRKPKLKPQKHEATEAVDEISTVESLQYDFNTIRAATDHFSNGNKLGQGGFGAVYK
;
A
#
# COMPACT_ATOMS: atom_id res chain seq x y z
N MET A 1 10.43 48.74 -18.64
CA MET A 1 10.94 47.87 -17.55
C MET A 1 9.74 47.53 -16.67
N ASP A 2 9.77 46.42 -15.93
CA ASP A 2 8.68 45.94 -15.02
C ASP A 2 7.76 44.82 -15.54
N LEU A 3 8.21 44.04 -16.54
CA LEU A 3 7.67 42.70 -16.82
C LEU A 3 8.49 41.48 -16.30
N PRO A 4 9.59 41.58 -15.52
CA PRO A 4 10.28 40.36 -15.02
C PRO A 4 9.73 39.80 -13.71
N TRP A 5 9.07 40.62 -12.86
CA TRP A 5 8.71 40.18 -11.50
C TRP A 5 7.46 39.31 -11.43
N LEU A 6 6.47 39.50 -12.32
CA LEU A 6 5.24 38.69 -12.31
C LEU A 6 5.48 37.23 -12.70
N PHE A 7 6.49 36.93 -13.52
CA PHE A 7 6.87 35.56 -13.87
C PHE A 7 7.62 34.85 -12.73
N LEU A 8 8.41 35.59 -11.94
CA LEU A 8 9.11 35.03 -10.79
C LEU A 8 8.13 34.65 -9.67
N PHE A 9 7.14 35.48 -9.37
CA PHE A 9 6.11 35.16 -8.37
C PHE A 9 5.21 34.00 -8.80
N SER A 10 4.90 33.86 -10.11
CA SER A 10 4.15 32.72 -10.63
C SER A 10 4.94 31.41 -10.55
N SER A 11 6.26 31.45 -10.73
CA SER A 11 7.12 30.25 -10.63
C SER A 11 7.33 29.80 -9.18
N LEU A 12 7.39 30.76 -8.25
CA LEU A 12 7.59 30.49 -6.83
C LEU A 12 6.34 29.91 -6.16
N THR A 13 5.14 30.29 -6.62
CA THR A 13 3.88 29.68 -6.14
C THR A 13 3.68 28.28 -6.71
N THR A 14 4.05 28.00 -7.97
CA THR A 14 4.00 26.63 -8.51
C THR A 14 5.01 25.68 -7.87
N ALA A 15 6.16 26.19 -7.41
CA ALA A 15 7.13 25.39 -6.66
C ALA A 15 6.65 25.03 -5.23
N PHE A 16 5.70 25.78 -4.67
CA PHE A 16 5.15 25.53 -3.33
C PHE A 16 4.02 24.49 -3.30
N PHE A 17 3.42 24.16 -4.46
CA PHE A 17 2.34 23.16 -4.56
C PHE A 17 2.80 21.77 -5.03
N VAL A 18 4.08 21.59 -5.38
CA VAL A 18 4.64 20.24 -5.54
C VAL A 18 5.13 19.77 -4.16
N THR A 19 4.21 19.61 -3.23
CA THR A 19 4.45 18.65 -2.16
C THR A 19 4.58 17.29 -2.85
N VAL A 20 5.80 16.77 -2.91
CA VAL A 20 6.05 15.37 -3.23
C VAL A 20 5.26 14.58 -2.21
N THR A 21 4.08 14.09 -2.58
CA THR A 21 3.46 12.97 -1.90
C THR A 21 4.41 11.82 -2.14
N VAL A 22 5.29 11.54 -1.18
CA VAL A 22 5.94 10.25 -1.10
C VAL A 22 4.79 9.26 -1.10
N ALA A 23 4.68 8.42 -2.14
CA ALA A 23 3.76 7.29 -2.14
C ALA A 23 4.30 6.27 -1.13
N GLN A 24 4.25 6.61 0.14
CA GLN A 24 4.52 5.69 1.23
C GLN A 24 3.33 4.74 1.25
N GLN A 25 3.60 3.44 1.26
CA GLN A 25 2.52 2.46 1.32
C GLN A 25 1.67 2.75 2.57
N GLU A 26 0.37 2.94 2.41
CA GLU A 26 -0.50 3.19 3.55
C GLU A 26 -0.68 1.89 4.36
N PRO A 27 -0.66 1.95 5.70
CA PRO A 27 -0.98 0.78 6.51
C PRO A 27 -2.43 0.34 6.25
N LEU A 28 -2.63 -0.98 6.18
CA LEU A 28 -3.97 -1.57 6.07
C LEU A 28 -4.81 -1.27 7.31
N ASN A 29 -4.20 -1.41 8.49
CA ASN A 29 -4.80 -1.03 9.76
C ASN A 29 -3.74 -0.93 10.87
N HIS A 30 -4.13 -0.39 12.03
CA HIS A 30 -3.34 -0.40 13.26
C HIS A 30 -4.24 -0.51 14.49
N PHE A 31 -3.67 -0.91 15.62
CA PHE A 31 -4.34 -0.95 16.91
C PHE A 31 -3.39 -0.50 18.02
N CYS A 32 -3.85 0.41 18.86
CA CYS A 32 -3.17 0.83 20.09
C CYS A 32 -3.97 0.29 21.29
N SER A 33 -3.33 -0.46 22.20
CA SER A 33 -4.01 -0.97 23.39
C SER A 33 -4.10 0.10 24.48
N ASP A 34 -5.33 0.43 24.88
CA ASP A 34 -5.57 1.30 26.05
C ASP A 34 -5.49 0.54 27.39
N HIS A 35 -5.47 -0.80 27.35
CA HIS A 35 -5.55 -1.66 28.54
C HIS A 35 -4.17 -2.08 29.06
N SER A 36 -3.14 -2.03 28.21
CA SER A 36 -1.77 -2.45 28.57
C SER A 36 -0.98 -1.34 29.27
N GLY A 37 -1.63 -0.20 29.52
CA GLY A 37 -1.06 0.98 30.16
C GLY A 37 -0.16 1.81 29.24
N ASN A 38 0.11 3.04 29.68
CA ASN A 38 0.95 3.98 28.95
C ASN A 38 2.36 4.06 29.55
N PHE A 39 3.35 4.32 28.70
CA PHE A 39 4.68 4.72 29.11
C PHE A 39 4.83 6.24 29.00
N THR A 40 5.80 6.80 29.71
CA THR A 40 6.13 8.23 29.62
C THR A 40 7.35 8.45 28.72
N ARG A 41 7.49 9.65 28.16
CA ARG A 41 8.54 10.02 27.19
C ARG A 41 9.97 9.69 27.67
N ASN A 42 10.22 9.80 28.97
CA ASN A 42 11.55 9.61 29.58
C ASN A 42 11.61 8.32 30.42
N SER A 43 10.70 7.37 30.21
CA SER A 43 10.69 6.11 30.94
C SER A 43 11.77 5.15 30.45
N THR A 44 12.26 4.28 31.34
CA THR A 44 13.15 3.18 30.96
C THR A 44 12.52 2.26 29.92
N TYR A 45 11.21 2.01 30.02
CA TYR A 45 10.47 1.27 28.99
C TYR A 45 10.62 1.90 27.60
N LYS A 46 10.48 3.24 27.48
CA LYS A 46 10.64 3.94 26.20
C LYS A 46 12.04 3.76 25.62
N THR A 47 13.08 3.89 26.44
CA THR A 47 14.47 3.64 26.02
C THR A 47 14.67 2.19 25.56
N ASN A 48 14.08 1.23 26.29
CA ASN A 48 14.16 -0.19 25.92
C ASN A 48 13.44 -0.47 24.61
N LEU A 49 12.26 0.13 24.39
CA LEU A 49 11.51 0.05 23.15
C LEU A 49 12.33 0.67 22.00
N ASP A 50 12.86 1.88 22.14
CA ASP A 50 13.72 2.49 21.09
C ASP A 50 14.90 1.60 20.70
N ARG A 51 15.58 1.00 21.68
CA ARG A 51 16.71 0.10 21.44
C ARG A 51 16.28 -1.15 20.67
N LEU A 52 15.16 -1.75 21.08
CA LEU A 52 14.60 -2.93 20.42
C LEU A 52 14.33 -2.64 18.95
N LEU A 53 13.69 -1.51 18.66
CA LEU A 53 13.26 -1.12 17.33
C LEU A 53 14.44 -0.73 16.43
N SER A 54 15.55 -0.23 17.00
CA SER A 54 16.80 -0.03 16.26
C SER A 54 17.57 -1.33 15.93
N SER A 55 17.11 -2.48 16.44
CA SER A 55 17.79 -3.77 16.22
C SER A 55 17.44 -4.43 14.88
N PHE A 56 16.48 -3.87 14.12
CA PHE A 56 16.15 -4.33 12.78
C PHE A 56 17.25 -3.94 11.79
N THR A 57 17.96 -4.93 11.24
CA THR A 57 18.97 -4.72 10.19
C THR A 57 18.75 -5.70 9.04
N LEU A 58 19.11 -5.33 7.81
CA LEU A 58 19.03 -6.19 6.63
C LEU A 58 19.77 -7.53 6.79
N ASN A 59 20.83 -7.54 7.61
CA ASN A 59 21.68 -8.70 7.86
C ASN A 59 21.23 -9.54 9.05
N THR A 60 20.11 -9.17 9.70
CA THR A 60 19.53 -10.00 10.75
C THR A 60 19.03 -11.29 10.10
N SER A 61 19.76 -12.39 10.32
CA SER A 61 19.42 -13.72 9.82
C SER A 61 17.95 -14.05 10.11
N ASN A 62 17.16 -14.22 9.06
CA ASN A 62 15.81 -14.76 9.15
C ASN A 62 15.53 -15.65 7.93
N GLU A 63 15.40 -16.94 8.14
CA GLU A 63 15.14 -17.84 7.02
C GLU A 63 13.73 -17.63 6.42
N ASN A 64 12.83 -16.90 7.13
CA ASN A 64 11.39 -16.93 6.85
C ASN A 64 10.64 -15.59 7.05
N GLY A 65 11.30 -14.43 6.96
CA GLY A 65 10.59 -13.14 7.11
C GLY A 65 10.10 -12.82 8.53
N PHE A 66 10.46 -13.65 9.53
CA PHE A 66 10.03 -13.52 10.92
C PHE A 66 11.15 -13.01 11.81
N TYR A 67 10.82 -12.08 12.69
CA TYR A 67 11.75 -11.48 13.64
C TYR A 67 11.13 -11.38 15.02
N ASN A 68 11.92 -11.66 16.04
CA ASN A 68 11.54 -11.45 17.43
C ASN A 68 12.69 -10.78 18.19
N PHE A 69 12.36 -9.82 19.03
CA PHE A 69 13.34 -9.10 19.84
C PHE A 69 12.76 -8.78 21.22
N SER A 70 13.65 -8.69 22.19
CA SER A 70 13.32 -8.28 23.55
C SER A 70 14.37 -7.33 24.10
N SER A 71 13.92 -6.39 24.93
CA SER A 71 14.78 -5.37 25.51
C SER A 71 14.33 -4.97 26.90
N GLY A 72 15.27 -4.94 27.85
CA GLY A 72 14.96 -4.61 29.24
C GLY A 72 14.55 -5.82 30.07
N GLN A 73 14.08 -5.55 31.29
CA GLN A 73 13.69 -6.57 32.28
C GLN A 73 12.57 -6.04 33.18
N GLY A 74 11.87 -6.96 33.86
CA GLY A 74 10.81 -6.63 34.81
C GLY A 74 9.69 -5.77 34.19
N SER A 75 9.26 -4.73 34.89
CA SER A 75 8.19 -3.82 34.42
C SER A 75 8.57 -2.92 33.24
N ASN A 76 9.85 -2.95 32.82
CA ASN A 76 10.38 -2.17 31.71
C ASN A 76 10.76 -3.04 30.50
N ILE A 77 10.42 -4.33 30.49
CA ILE A 77 10.65 -5.19 29.33
C ILE A 77 9.75 -4.75 28.16
N ALA A 78 10.35 -4.59 26.99
CA ALA A 78 9.67 -4.44 25.72
C ALA A 78 9.95 -5.68 24.87
N ASN A 79 8.92 -6.23 24.23
CA ASN A 79 9.02 -7.33 23.29
C ASN A 79 8.45 -6.88 21.95
N ALA A 80 9.02 -7.31 20.84
CA ALA A 80 8.40 -7.12 19.53
C ALA A 80 8.53 -8.35 18.65
N LEU A 81 7.58 -8.44 17.74
CA LEU A 81 7.46 -9.45 16.72
C LEU A 81 7.17 -8.74 15.40
N ALA A 82 7.89 -9.14 14.36
CA ALA A 82 7.63 -8.71 13.00
C ALA A 82 7.52 -9.94 12.11
N LEU A 83 6.60 -9.90 11.15
CA LEU A 83 6.40 -10.98 10.20
C LEU A 83 6.11 -10.40 8.84
N CYS A 84 6.94 -10.72 7.85
CA CYS A 84 6.68 -10.44 6.45
C CYS A 84 5.83 -11.53 5.83
N ARG A 85 5.10 -11.19 4.78
CA ARG A 85 4.38 -12.17 3.98
C ARG A 85 5.37 -13.15 3.32
N GLY A 86 5.03 -14.44 3.29
CA GLY A 86 6.00 -15.50 2.93
C GLY A 86 6.53 -15.45 1.48
N ASP A 87 5.90 -14.67 0.60
CA ASP A 87 6.29 -14.47 -0.80
C ASP A 87 7.03 -13.13 -1.04
N VAL A 88 7.32 -12.36 0.02
CA VAL A 88 8.00 -11.07 -0.06
C VAL A 88 9.51 -11.25 0.04
N ASN A 89 10.28 -10.62 -0.85
CA ASN A 89 11.74 -10.69 -0.81
C ASN A 89 12.31 -9.92 0.40
N SER A 90 13.55 -10.23 0.79
CA SER A 90 14.17 -9.68 1.99
C SER A 90 14.28 -8.15 2.00
N SER A 91 14.48 -7.51 0.84
CA SER A 91 14.59 -6.03 0.75
C SER A 91 13.26 -5.34 1.02
N ASP A 92 12.19 -5.83 0.39
CA ASP A 92 10.84 -5.30 0.57
C ASP A 92 10.32 -5.60 1.97
N CYS A 93 10.63 -6.79 2.49
CA CYS A 93 10.33 -7.19 3.86
C CYS A 93 10.97 -6.23 4.88
N PHE A 94 12.27 -5.98 4.75
CA PHE A 94 13.00 -5.05 5.63
C PHE A 94 12.43 -3.63 5.54
N THR A 95 12.15 -3.16 4.33
CA THR A 95 11.55 -1.83 4.10
C THR A 95 10.18 -1.72 4.77
N CYS A 96 9.33 -2.74 4.59
CA CYS A 96 8.01 -2.78 5.20
C CYS A 96 8.09 -2.74 6.73
N ILE A 97 8.95 -3.55 7.35
CA ILE A 97 9.07 -3.60 8.81
C ILE A 97 9.54 -2.28 9.39
N ASN A 98 10.52 -1.61 8.75
CA ASN A 98 10.99 -0.31 9.24
C ASN A 98 9.91 0.77 9.13
N ASN A 99 9.20 0.83 8.00
CA ASN A 99 8.08 1.75 7.83
C ASN A 99 6.97 1.47 8.85
N ALA A 100 6.63 0.20 9.06
CA ALA A 100 5.64 -0.23 10.03
C ALA A 100 6.04 0.17 11.46
N ASN A 101 7.31 -0.04 11.82
CA ASN A 101 7.86 0.38 13.11
C ASN A 101 7.72 1.90 13.34
N ASP A 102 8.20 2.71 12.40
CA ASP A 102 8.18 4.17 12.54
C ASP A 102 6.75 4.70 12.57
N GLU A 103 5.89 4.19 11.68
CA GLU A 103 4.50 4.63 11.57
C GLU A 103 3.67 4.23 12.79
N LEU A 104 3.89 3.02 13.33
CA LEU A 104 3.18 2.58 14.53
C LEU A 104 3.49 3.49 15.73
N ARG A 105 4.71 4.02 15.84
CA ARG A 105 5.08 4.98 16.90
C ARG A 105 4.41 6.33 16.74
N ASN A 106 4.19 6.78 15.51
CA ASN A 106 3.48 8.02 15.23
C ASN A 106 2.00 7.89 15.63
N ARG A 107 1.41 6.71 15.38
CA ARG A 107 0.00 6.43 15.66
C ARG A 107 -0.27 6.07 17.12
N CYS A 108 0.64 5.36 17.77
CA CYS A 108 0.53 4.91 19.17
C CYS A 108 1.68 5.47 20.02
N PRO A 109 1.69 6.79 20.32
CA PRO A 109 2.86 7.47 20.89
C PRO A 109 3.21 7.06 22.33
N TYR A 110 2.26 6.48 23.08
CA TYR A 110 2.41 6.21 24.51
C TYR A 110 1.99 4.81 24.95
N GLN A 111 1.32 4.03 24.10
CA GLN A 111 0.80 2.71 24.44
C GLN A 111 1.92 1.69 24.53
N ARG A 112 1.90 0.87 25.57
CA ARG A 112 2.87 -0.23 25.79
C ARG A 112 2.59 -1.47 24.94
N GLU A 113 1.46 -1.51 24.24
CA GLU A 113 1.11 -2.57 23.32
C GLU A 113 0.43 -1.98 22.09
N ALA A 114 0.98 -2.28 20.93
CA ALA A 114 0.44 -1.83 19.67
C ALA A 114 0.84 -2.77 18.53
N ILE A 115 0.04 -2.75 17.46
CA ILE A 115 0.29 -3.51 16.23
C ILE A 115 -0.13 -2.69 15.02
N ILE A 116 0.57 -2.88 13.91
CA ILE A 116 0.23 -2.35 12.59
C ILE A 116 0.34 -3.45 11.55
N TRP A 117 -0.50 -3.37 10.53
CA TRP A 117 -0.53 -4.29 9.41
C TRP A 117 -0.37 -3.52 8.10
N TYR A 118 0.54 -4.01 7.27
CA TYR A 118 0.74 -3.66 5.88
C TYR A 118 0.47 -4.89 5.02
N ASP A 119 0.36 -4.70 3.71
CA ASP A 119 0.19 -5.84 2.78
C ASP A 119 1.39 -6.81 2.83
N TYR A 120 2.59 -6.28 3.03
CA TYR A 120 3.84 -7.07 2.99
C TYR A 120 4.33 -7.50 4.37
N CYS A 121 3.84 -6.93 5.46
CA CYS A 121 4.29 -7.28 6.80
C CYS A 121 3.33 -6.84 7.90
N MET A 122 3.51 -7.41 9.09
CA MET A 122 2.99 -6.89 10.34
C MET A 122 4.12 -6.57 11.31
N PHE A 123 3.88 -5.59 12.17
CA PHE A 123 4.80 -5.21 13.24
C PHE A 123 4.03 -5.01 14.55
N ARG A 124 4.44 -5.69 15.62
CA ARG A 124 3.79 -5.64 16.93
C ARG A 124 4.81 -5.52 18.04
N TYR A 125 4.54 -4.67 19.02
CA TYR A 125 5.27 -4.66 20.28
C TYR A 125 4.33 -4.72 21.49
N THR A 126 4.82 -5.27 22.59
CA THR A 126 4.10 -5.38 23.86
C THR A 126 5.04 -5.25 25.06
N ASN A 127 4.50 -5.12 26.27
CA ASN A 127 5.24 -5.22 27.54
C ASN A 127 5.12 -6.60 28.21
N ARG A 128 4.59 -7.59 27.50
CA ARG A 128 4.38 -8.97 27.97
C ARG A 128 5.01 -9.96 26.99
N THR A 129 5.17 -11.22 27.39
CA THR A 129 5.66 -12.25 26.48
C THR A 129 4.65 -12.46 25.34
N ILE A 130 5.15 -12.48 24.11
CA ILE A 130 4.35 -12.73 22.88
C ILE A 130 4.91 -13.86 22.02
N LEU A 131 6.17 -14.25 22.24
CA LEU A 131 6.78 -15.37 21.53
C LEU A 131 6.16 -16.69 21.99
N GLY A 132 5.72 -17.52 21.05
CA GLY A 132 5.06 -18.80 21.29
C GLY A 132 3.63 -18.67 21.81
N VAL A 133 3.05 -17.46 21.80
CA VAL A 133 1.69 -17.21 22.30
C VAL A 133 0.74 -17.03 21.14
N ALA A 134 -0.22 -17.95 21.01
CA ALA A 134 -1.27 -17.82 19.99
C ALA A 134 -2.32 -16.80 20.40
N GLU A 135 -2.53 -15.80 19.54
CA GLU A 135 -3.51 -14.75 19.77
C GLU A 135 -4.29 -14.44 18.49
N THR A 136 -5.61 -14.42 18.61
CA THR A 136 -6.55 -14.06 17.53
C THR A 136 -7.03 -12.60 17.63
N SER A 137 -6.50 -11.84 18.60
CA SER A 137 -6.86 -10.45 18.86
C SER A 137 -5.60 -9.61 19.15
N PRO A 138 -5.53 -8.35 18.70
CA PRO A 138 -6.50 -7.67 17.84
C PRO A 138 -6.49 -8.22 16.40
N ARG A 139 -7.64 -8.11 15.72
CA ARG A 139 -7.87 -8.57 14.34
C ARG A 139 -8.57 -7.48 13.54
N PHE A 140 -8.42 -7.49 12.23
CA PHE A 140 -9.18 -6.62 11.33
C PHE A 140 -9.64 -7.40 10.10
N TYR A 141 -10.69 -6.88 9.47
CA TYR A 141 -11.30 -7.49 8.29
C TYR A 141 -11.38 -6.49 7.16
N MET A 142 -11.20 -6.98 5.94
CA MET A 142 -11.47 -6.24 4.70
C MET A 142 -12.50 -7.03 3.91
N TRP A 143 -13.57 -6.36 3.49
CA TRP A 143 -14.70 -6.99 2.82
C TRP A 143 -14.78 -6.53 1.37
N ASN A 144 -15.09 -7.46 0.48
CA ASN A 144 -15.54 -7.12 -0.86
C ASN A 144 -17.07 -6.96 -0.81
N LEU A 145 -17.58 -5.80 -1.25
CA LEU A 145 -19.02 -5.50 -1.24
C LEU A 145 -19.76 -6.03 -2.48
N ASN A 146 -19.05 -6.67 -3.41
CA ASN A 146 -19.64 -7.24 -4.61
C ASN A 146 -20.32 -8.58 -4.30
N ASN A 147 -21.49 -8.79 -4.92
CA ASN A 147 -22.24 -10.04 -4.79
C ASN A 147 -21.62 -11.16 -5.64
N VAL A 148 -21.76 -12.39 -5.15
CA VAL A 148 -21.45 -13.62 -5.91
C VAL A 148 -22.74 -14.30 -6.35
N THR A 149 -22.76 -14.85 -7.57
CA THR A 149 -23.98 -15.42 -8.17
C THR A 149 -24.47 -16.69 -7.46
N ASN A 150 -23.55 -17.58 -7.07
CA ASN A 150 -23.86 -18.79 -6.32
C ASN A 150 -23.05 -18.80 -5.03
N VAL A 151 -23.70 -18.38 -3.93
CA VAL A 151 -23.10 -18.23 -2.61
C VAL A 151 -22.64 -19.58 -2.06
N ASP A 152 -23.45 -20.63 -2.18
CA ASP A 152 -23.11 -21.95 -1.62
C ASP A 152 -21.89 -22.56 -2.28
N ALA A 153 -21.83 -22.54 -3.62
CA ALA A 153 -20.69 -23.05 -4.37
C ALA A 153 -19.41 -22.24 -4.08
N PHE A 154 -19.53 -20.91 -3.94
CA PHE A 154 -18.42 -20.06 -3.56
C PHE A 154 -17.92 -20.38 -2.15
N ASN A 155 -18.81 -20.47 -1.17
CA ASN A 155 -18.48 -20.74 0.23
C ASN A 155 -17.84 -22.11 0.41
N GLN A 156 -18.36 -23.13 -0.27
CA GLN A 156 -17.79 -24.47 -0.26
C GLN A 156 -16.37 -24.47 -0.84
N ALA A 157 -16.16 -23.76 -1.95
CA ALA A 157 -14.84 -23.64 -2.58
C ALA A 157 -13.85 -22.87 -1.70
N VAL A 158 -14.26 -21.76 -1.07
CA VAL A 158 -13.43 -20.98 -0.12
C VAL A 158 -13.07 -21.83 1.09
N SER A 159 -14.05 -22.48 1.73
CA SER A 159 -13.82 -23.31 2.91
C SER A 159 -12.83 -24.45 2.63
N SER A 160 -13.07 -25.21 1.55
CA SER A 160 -12.18 -26.30 1.15
C SER A 160 -10.77 -25.82 0.79
N LEU A 161 -10.65 -24.67 0.12
CA LEU A 161 -9.35 -24.08 -0.22
C LEU A 161 -8.60 -23.64 1.04
N MET A 162 -9.26 -22.91 1.94
CA MET A 162 -8.66 -22.41 3.18
C MET A 162 -8.24 -23.54 4.12
N ASP A 163 -9.04 -24.61 4.23
CA ASP A 163 -8.70 -25.79 5.03
C ASP A 163 -7.46 -26.51 4.48
N ASN A 164 -7.37 -26.67 3.15
CA ASN A 164 -6.21 -27.27 2.51
C ASN A 164 -4.95 -26.43 2.75
N LEU A 165 -5.02 -25.12 2.48
CA LEU A 165 -3.89 -24.21 2.69
C LEU A 165 -3.47 -24.15 4.17
N THR A 166 -4.42 -24.22 5.10
CA THR A 166 -4.14 -24.26 6.54
C THR A 166 -3.31 -25.49 6.91
N ASN A 167 -3.64 -26.66 6.35
CA ASN A 167 -2.85 -27.88 6.58
C ASN A 167 -1.42 -27.74 6.06
N ILE A 168 -1.23 -27.14 4.88
CA ILE A 168 0.08 -26.92 4.27
C ILE A 168 0.90 -25.90 5.08
N ALA A 169 0.32 -24.74 5.36
CA ALA A 169 1.01 -23.67 6.07
C ALA A 169 1.38 -24.07 7.51
N SER A 170 0.56 -24.88 8.18
CA SER A 170 0.79 -25.24 9.59
C SER A 170 2.10 -26.01 9.85
N THR A 171 2.58 -26.75 8.85
CA THR A 171 3.78 -27.59 8.89
C THR A 171 4.95 -27.02 8.06
N GLY A 172 4.79 -25.83 7.48
CA GLY A 172 5.76 -25.22 6.58
C GLY A 172 7.08 -24.83 7.26
N THR A 173 8.22 -25.10 6.58
CA THR A 173 9.57 -24.84 7.11
C THR A 173 10.36 -23.80 6.32
N SER A 174 10.36 -23.84 4.97
CA SER A 174 11.27 -23.06 4.11
C SER A 174 10.78 -21.68 3.64
N LEU A 175 9.46 -21.43 3.63
CA LEU A 175 8.84 -20.10 3.42
C LEU A 175 8.20 -19.58 4.72
N GLY A 176 8.52 -20.22 5.84
CA GLY A 176 7.76 -20.14 7.08
C GLY A 176 6.41 -20.84 7.00
N LYS A 177 5.54 -20.54 7.96
CA LYS A 177 4.19 -21.10 8.07
C LYS A 177 3.21 -20.34 7.16
N PHE A 178 3.41 -20.51 5.85
CA PHE A 178 2.77 -19.75 4.78
C PHE A 178 2.31 -20.68 3.65
N ALA A 179 1.12 -20.42 3.07
CA ALA A 179 0.67 -21.11 1.87
C ALA A 179 -0.26 -20.24 1.03
N THR A 180 -0.19 -20.43 -0.30
CA THR A 180 -1.10 -19.83 -1.27
C THR A 180 -1.69 -20.90 -2.17
N GLY A 181 -2.85 -20.60 -2.77
CA GLY A 181 -3.46 -21.50 -3.72
C GLY A 181 -4.70 -20.91 -4.36
N SER A 182 -5.32 -21.71 -5.22
CA SER A 182 -6.52 -21.29 -5.94
C SER A 182 -7.53 -22.42 -6.10
N ALA A 183 -8.80 -22.06 -6.18
CA ALA A 183 -9.89 -22.97 -6.53
C ALA A 183 -10.72 -22.37 -7.68
N ARG A 184 -11.18 -23.21 -8.60
CA ARG A 184 -11.97 -22.77 -9.76
C ARG A 184 -13.42 -23.20 -9.60
N ILE A 185 -14.32 -22.24 -9.70
CA ILE A 185 -15.77 -22.46 -9.87
C ILE A 185 -16.17 -21.96 -11.27
N PRO A 186 -17.35 -22.34 -11.82
CA PRO A 186 -17.67 -22.09 -13.23
C PRO A 186 -17.52 -20.64 -13.70
N PHE A 187 -17.70 -19.66 -12.82
CA PHE A 187 -17.71 -18.23 -13.12
C PHE A 187 -16.57 -17.43 -12.48
N LEU A 188 -15.70 -18.06 -11.68
CA LEU A 188 -14.66 -17.35 -10.92
C LEU A 188 -13.49 -18.28 -10.57
N THR A 189 -12.28 -17.71 -10.56
CA THR A 189 -11.13 -18.35 -9.90
C THR A 189 -10.88 -17.62 -8.59
N ILE A 190 -10.89 -18.38 -7.50
CA ILE A 190 -10.69 -17.90 -6.13
C ILE A 190 -9.21 -18.08 -5.82
N TYR A 191 -8.57 -17.04 -5.32
CA TYR A 191 -7.20 -17.08 -4.82
C TYR A 191 -7.22 -16.88 -3.31
N ALA A 192 -6.37 -17.61 -2.61
CA ALA A 192 -6.28 -17.54 -1.16
C ALA A 192 -4.84 -17.63 -0.69
N LEU A 193 -4.60 -17.07 0.48
CA LEU A 193 -3.35 -17.05 1.20
C LEU A 193 -3.66 -17.22 2.68
N VAL A 194 -2.89 -18.07 3.36
CA VAL A 194 -2.93 -18.20 4.81
C VAL A 194 -1.51 -18.11 5.35
N GLN A 195 -1.39 -17.51 6.53
CA GLN A 195 -0.10 -17.33 7.17
C GLN A 195 -0.27 -17.30 8.69
N CYS A 196 0.77 -17.81 9.35
CA CYS A 196 0.85 -17.91 10.80
C CYS A 196 2.30 -17.60 11.21
N THR A 197 2.50 -17.14 12.44
CA THR A 197 3.83 -16.79 12.92
C THR A 197 4.65 -18.08 13.16
N PRO A 198 5.91 -18.17 12.67
CA PRO A 198 6.72 -19.40 12.78
C PRO A 198 7.07 -19.84 14.20
N ASP A 199 6.88 -19.01 15.21
CA ASP A 199 7.10 -19.32 16.63
C ASP A 199 6.01 -20.21 17.25
N LEU A 200 4.89 -20.43 16.56
CA LEU A 200 3.81 -21.30 17.03
C LEU A 200 4.05 -22.74 16.58
N GLU A 201 3.77 -23.70 17.47
CA GLU A 201 3.72 -25.13 17.13
C GLU A 201 2.67 -25.43 16.04
N ASP A 202 2.85 -26.52 15.30
CA ASP A 202 2.02 -26.85 14.12
C ASP A 202 0.52 -26.93 14.46
N THR A 203 0.18 -27.60 15.55
CA THR A 203 -1.20 -27.79 16.01
C THR A 203 -1.84 -26.47 16.45
N VAL A 204 -1.07 -25.65 17.18
CA VAL A 204 -1.48 -24.32 17.67
C VAL A 204 -1.70 -23.38 16.49
N CYS A 205 -0.77 -23.40 15.54
CA CYS A 205 -0.81 -22.61 14.33
C CYS A 205 -2.03 -22.95 13.45
N LYS A 206 -2.29 -24.25 13.25
CA LYS A 206 -3.49 -24.75 12.58
C LYS A 206 -4.76 -24.26 13.27
N SER A 207 -4.84 -24.40 14.60
CA SER A 207 -6.00 -23.94 15.36
C SER A 207 -6.22 -22.43 15.26
N CYS A 208 -5.15 -21.63 15.28
CA CYS A 208 -5.22 -20.17 15.12
C CYS A 208 -5.81 -19.76 13.77
N MET A 209 -5.30 -20.35 12.68
CA MET A 209 -5.82 -20.08 11.33
C MET A 209 -7.27 -20.57 11.19
N SER A 210 -7.60 -21.76 11.69
CA SER A 210 -8.98 -22.27 11.65
C SER A 210 -9.97 -21.38 12.40
N GLN A 211 -9.56 -20.78 13.53
CA GLN A 211 -10.38 -19.79 14.24
C GLN A 211 -10.57 -18.52 13.41
N ALA A 212 -9.50 -17.97 12.83
CA ALA A 212 -9.58 -16.79 11.97
C ALA A 212 -10.49 -17.02 10.74
N ILE A 213 -10.43 -18.21 10.15
CA ILE A 213 -11.29 -18.64 9.04
C ILE A 213 -12.74 -18.80 9.51
N GLY A 214 -12.98 -19.49 10.63
CA GLY A 214 -14.31 -19.72 11.17
C GLY A 214 -15.04 -18.44 11.59
N GLU A 215 -14.31 -17.39 11.96
CA GLU A 215 -14.89 -16.08 12.28
C GLU A 215 -15.11 -15.20 11.03
N SER A 216 -14.33 -15.41 9.97
CA SER A 216 -14.40 -14.63 8.73
C SER A 216 -15.39 -15.20 7.70
N ILE A 217 -15.52 -16.52 7.57
CA ILE A 217 -16.43 -17.15 6.59
C ILE A 217 -17.91 -16.82 6.85
N PRO A 218 -18.46 -16.93 8.07
CA PRO A 218 -19.87 -16.58 8.31
C PRO A 218 -20.16 -15.09 8.08
N THR A 219 -19.17 -14.23 8.33
CA THR A 219 -19.26 -12.77 8.17
C THR A 219 -19.06 -12.31 6.72
N PHE A 220 -18.35 -13.07 5.88
CA PHE A 220 -18.28 -12.80 4.44
C PHE A 220 -19.65 -12.91 3.74
N PHE A 221 -20.59 -13.73 4.24
CA PHE A 221 -21.77 -14.13 3.46
C PHE A 221 -23.12 -14.06 4.17
N SER A 222 -23.17 -13.77 5.47
CA SER A 222 -24.44 -13.60 6.19
C SER A 222 -24.95 -12.16 6.12
N HIS A 223 -25.17 -11.63 4.91
CA HIS A 223 -26.16 -10.56 4.72
C HIS A 223 -27.45 -11.17 4.18
N ASN A 224 -28.11 -11.98 5.00
CA ASN A 224 -29.49 -12.39 4.76
C ASN A 224 -30.38 -11.15 4.85
N ASN A 225 -30.97 -10.77 3.70
CA ASN A 225 -32.15 -9.93 3.53
C ASN A 225 -32.57 -9.09 4.75
N SER A 226 -32.02 -7.87 4.85
CA SER A 226 -32.84 -6.73 5.26
C SER A 226 -32.96 -5.84 4.03
N ASN A 227 -34.19 -5.51 3.65
CA ASN A 227 -34.51 -4.60 2.55
C ASN A 227 -33.92 -3.21 2.86
N SER A 228 -32.64 -3.01 2.56
CA SER A 228 -32.06 -1.69 2.48
C SER A 228 -32.29 -1.21 1.06
N SER A 229 -33.27 -0.32 0.92
CA SER A 229 -33.52 0.44 -0.32
C SER A 229 -32.19 0.96 -0.85
N GLY A 230 -31.70 0.35 -1.93
CA GLY A 230 -30.49 0.75 -2.62
C GLY A 230 -30.66 2.15 -3.19
N THR A 231 -30.38 3.16 -2.38
CA THR A 231 -30.19 4.52 -2.87
C THR A 231 -28.92 4.49 -3.70
N THR A 232 -29.08 4.37 -5.01
CA THR A 232 -28.00 4.50 -5.98
C THR A 232 -27.48 5.93 -5.86
N ILE A 233 -26.36 6.14 -5.15
CA ILE A 233 -25.66 7.42 -5.16
C ILE A 233 -24.93 7.52 -6.49
N ILE A 234 -25.66 7.94 -7.53
CA ILE A 234 -25.04 8.49 -8.73
C ILE A 234 -24.42 9.81 -8.28
N ILE A 235 -23.09 9.92 -8.30
CA ILE A 235 -22.41 11.20 -8.21
C ILE A 235 -22.77 11.94 -9.51
N SER A 236 -23.92 12.61 -9.50
CA SER A 236 -24.29 13.54 -10.54
C SER A 236 -23.36 14.73 -10.38
N ILE A 237 -22.34 14.81 -11.23
CA ILE A 237 -21.71 16.09 -11.52
C ILE A 237 -22.88 16.95 -11.98
N SER A 238 -23.36 17.82 -11.10
CA SER A 238 -24.53 18.63 -11.39
C SER A 238 -24.30 19.25 -12.77
N ALA A 239 -25.24 19.07 -13.69
CA ALA A 239 -25.11 19.64 -15.04
C ALA A 239 -24.80 21.15 -14.96
N ALA A 240 -25.23 21.79 -13.87
CA ALA A 240 -24.84 23.13 -13.46
C ALA A 240 -23.32 23.30 -13.24
N ALA A 241 -22.65 22.44 -12.45
CA ALA A 241 -21.21 22.54 -12.23
C ALA A 241 -20.39 22.32 -13.52
N PHE A 242 -20.78 21.35 -14.36
CA PHE A 242 -20.11 21.12 -15.63
C PHE A 242 -20.35 22.27 -16.61
N ALA A 243 -21.57 22.80 -16.68
CA ALA A 243 -21.90 23.98 -17.48
C ALA A 243 -21.12 25.22 -17.01
N LEU A 244 -20.99 25.45 -15.70
CA LEU A 244 -20.20 26.54 -15.14
C LEU A 244 -18.70 26.42 -15.51
N LEU A 245 -18.18 25.19 -15.51
CA LEU A 245 -16.79 24.90 -15.88
C LEU A 245 -16.56 25.16 -17.37
N LEU A 246 -17.49 24.74 -18.24
CA LEU A 246 -17.44 25.04 -19.68
C LEU A 246 -17.59 26.53 -19.98
N ILE A 247 -18.50 27.24 -19.29
CA ILE A 247 -18.67 28.69 -19.44
C ILE A 247 -17.40 29.43 -19.02
N SER A 248 -16.78 29.03 -17.92
CA SER A 248 -15.50 29.59 -17.46
C SER A 248 -14.39 29.41 -18.49
N ILE A 249 -14.27 28.22 -19.08
CA ILE A 249 -13.30 27.94 -20.16
C ILE A 249 -13.60 28.80 -21.39
N CYS A 250 -14.86 28.91 -21.81
CA CYS A 250 -15.28 29.75 -22.94
C CYS A 250 -14.94 31.23 -22.71
N ILE A 251 -15.23 31.77 -21.51
CA ILE A 251 -14.89 33.15 -21.17
C ILE A 251 -13.37 33.35 -21.21
N PHE A 252 -12.61 32.41 -20.63
CA PHE A 252 -11.14 32.49 -20.65
C PHE A 252 -10.59 32.48 -22.07
N VAL A 253 -11.11 31.63 -22.96
CA VAL A 253 -10.73 31.61 -24.39
C VAL A 253 -11.12 32.90 -25.10
N ILE A 254 -12.33 33.44 -24.87
CA ILE A 254 -12.77 34.71 -25.47
C ILE A 254 -11.88 35.88 -24.99
N LEU A 255 -11.49 35.90 -23.72
CA LEU A 255 -10.58 36.90 -23.17
C LEU A 255 -9.17 36.78 -23.76
N ARG A 256 -8.71 35.55 -24.07
CA ARG A 256 -7.44 35.30 -24.77
C ARG A 256 -7.49 35.65 -26.27
N LEU A 257 -8.66 35.50 -26.90
CA LEU A 257 -8.90 35.88 -28.30
C LEU A 257 -9.13 37.38 -28.48
N ARG A 258 -9.52 38.09 -27.42
CA ARG A 258 -9.50 39.57 -27.37
C ARG A 258 -8.08 40.08 -27.12
N LYS A 259 -7.18 39.86 -28.08
CA LYS A 259 -6.03 40.75 -28.22
C LYS A 259 -6.52 42.09 -28.78
N PRO A 260 -6.09 43.25 -28.23
CA PRO A 260 -6.40 44.54 -28.83
C PRO A 260 -5.78 44.61 -30.23
N LYS A 261 -6.57 45.10 -31.20
CA LYS A 261 -6.21 45.21 -32.61
C LYS A 261 -4.98 46.11 -32.80
N LEU A 262 -3.88 45.55 -33.28
CA LEU A 262 -2.85 46.29 -34.03
C LEU A 262 -3.14 46.06 -35.53
N LYS A 263 -3.28 47.15 -36.30
CA LYS A 263 -3.65 47.14 -37.73
C LYS A 263 -2.63 46.35 -38.60
N PRO A 264 -3.06 45.53 -39.57
CA PRO A 264 -2.15 44.93 -40.56
C PRO A 264 -2.22 45.61 -41.96
N GLN A 265 -1.05 45.69 -42.62
CA GLN A 265 -0.83 46.11 -44.01
C GLN A 265 -1.01 44.90 -44.97
N LYS A 266 -1.35 45.18 -46.23
CA LYS A 266 -2.01 44.34 -47.27
C LYS A 266 -1.08 43.43 -48.11
N HIS A 267 -1.69 42.31 -48.58
CA HIS A 267 -1.49 41.51 -49.82
C HIS A 267 -0.16 40.72 -50.00
N GLU A 268 -0.08 39.50 -50.58
CA GLU A 268 -1.04 38.57 -51.22
C GLU A 268 -0.35 37.22 -51.54
N ALA A 269 -1.16 36.15 -51.48
CA ALA A 269 -1.13 34.76 -51.98
C ALA A 269 0.18 34.04 -52.37
N THR A 270 0.33 32.80 -51.87
CA THR A 270 0.41 31.57 -52.70
C THR A 270 0.04 30.34 -51.84
N GLU A 271 -0.82 29.48 -52.36
CA GLU A 271 -1.33 28.25 -51.74
C GLU A 271 -0.29 27.11 -51.70
N ALA A 272 -0.29 26.31 -50.62
CA ALA A 272 -0.01 24.87 -50.68
C ALA A 272 -0.43 24.15 -49.37
N VAL A 273 -1.51 23.38 -49.49
CA VAL A 273 -1.78 22.05 -48.94
C VAL A 273 -1.63 21.79 -47.43
N ASP A 274 -2.76 21.41 -46.84
CA ASP A 274 -2.97 20.83 -45.52
C ASP A 274 -2.55 19.34 -45.51
N GLU A 275 -1.65 18.95 -44.61
CA GLU A 275 -1.53 17.55 -44.16
C GLU A 275 -0.78 17.49 -42.79
N ILE A 276 -1.52 17.51 -41.68
CA ILE A 276 -1.03 16.96 -40.41
C ILE A 276 -1.67 15.58 -40.25
N SER A 277 -0.98 14.58 -40.80
CA SER A 277 -1.23 13.18 -40.52
C SER A 277 -0.68 12.82 -39.13
N THR A 278 -1.58 12.36 -38.26
CA THR A 278 -1.36 11.32 -37.23
C THR A 278 -0.09 11.42 -36.37
N VAL A 279 -0.26 11.86 -35.12
CA VAL A 279 0.74 11.70 -34.06
C VAL A 279 1.00 10.20 -33.85
N GLU A 280 2.11 9.71 -34.39
CA GLU A 280 2.66 8.40 -34.02
C GLU A 280 2.94 8.37 -32.52
N SER A 281 2.40 7.37 -31.85
CA SER A 281 2.70 7.04 -30.46
C SER A 281 4.20 6.76 -30.33
N LEU A 282 4.95 7.62 -29.63
CA LEU A 282 6.40 7.49 -29.37
C LEU A 282 6.71 6.34 -28.40
N GLN A 283 6.26 5.13 -28.70
CA GLN A 283 6.63 3.92 -27.98
C GLN A 283 7.88 3.35 -28.64
N TYR A 284 9.03 3.52 -28.00
CA TYR A 284 10.29 2.92 -28.45
C TYR A 284 10.37 1.46 -28.02
N ASP A 285 10.82 0.59 -28.93
CA ASP A 285 11.07 -0.82 -28.63
C ASP A 285 12.18 -0.98 -27.58
N PHE A 286 12.01 -1.96 -26.68
CA PHE A 286 12.99 -2.21 -25.61
C PHE A 286 14.37 -2.57 -26.15
N ASN A 287 14.47 -3.27 -27.29
CA ASN A 287 15.78 -3.57 -27.87
C ASN A 287 16.47 -2.32 -28.39
N THR A 288 15.72 -1.36 -28.91
CA THR A 288 16.22 -0.05 -29.33
C THR A 288 16.76 0.74 -28.14
N ILE A 289 16.00 0.79 -27.04
CA ILE A 289 16.45 1.46 -25.81
C ILE A 289 17.69 0.76 -25.25
N ARG A 290 17.69 -0.57 -25.17
CA ARG A 290 18.83 -1.36 -24.66
C ARG A 290 20.09 -1.17 -25.49
N ALA A 291 19.97 -1.08 -26.83
CA ALA A 291 21.10 -0.82 -27.70
C ALA A 291 21.60 0.63 -27.56
N ALA A 292 20.69 1.61 -27.49
CA ALA A 292 21.03 3.01 -27.34
C ALA A 292 21.79 3.29 -26.02
N THR A 293 21.37 2.66 -24.93
CA THR A 293 22.02 2.82 -23.62
C THR A 293 23.27 1.97 -23.44
N ASP A 294 23.74 1.26 -24.48
CA ASP A 294 24.83 0.28 -24.41
C ASP A 294 24.61 -0.73 -23.27
N HIS A 295 23.48 -1.43 -23.31
CA HIS A 295 23.06 -2.36 -22.26
C HIS A 295 22.97 -1.71 -20.87
N PHE A 296 22.57 -0.43 -20.81
CA PHE A 296 22.51 0.36 -19.57
C PHE A 296 23.87 0.46 -18.87
N SER A 297 24.95 0.68 -19.62
CA SER A 297 26.30 0.80 -19.07
C SER A 297 26.46 2.08 -18.24
N ASN A 298 27.28 2.03 -17.17
CA ASN A 298 27.52 3.19 -16.31
C ASN A 298 28.15 4.38 -17.08
N GLY A 299 28.86 4.14 -18.18
CA GLY A 299 29.44 5.21 -19.02
C GLY A 299 28.38 6.04 -19.76
N ASN A 300 27.18 5.49 -19.94
CA ASN A 300 26.03 6.17 -20.51
C ASN A 300 25.05 6.69 -19.46
N LYS A 301 25.30 6.45 -18.18
CA LYS A 301 24.44 6.93 -17.10
C LYS A 301 24.63 8.42 -16.90
N LEU A 302 23.58 9.18 -17.16
CA LEU A 302 23.51 10.62 -16.93
C LEU A 302 23.28 10.97 -15.46
N GLY A 303 22.62 10.08 -14.73
CA GLY A 303 22.35 10.26 -13.31
C GLY A 303 21.43 9.19 -12.75
N GLN A 304 21.21 9.22 -11.44
CA GLN A 304 20.24 8.37 -10.77
C GLN A 304 19.53 9.17 -9.68
N GLY A 305 18.21 9.11 -9.69
CA GLY A 305 17.35 9.71 -8.68
C GLY A 305 16.30 8.73 -8.17
N GLY A 306 15.31 9.24 -7.44
CA GLY A 306 14.23 8.43 -6.86
C GLY A 306 13.34 7.69 -7.88
N PHE A 307 13.44 8.03 -9.17
CA PHE A 307 12.71 7.38 -10.26
C PHE A 307 13.60 6.45 -11.11
N GLY A 308 14.80 6.11 -10.63
CA GLY A 308 15.73 5.22 -11.31
C GLY A 308 16.90 5.94 -11.99
N ALA A 309 17.69 5.15 -12.72
CA ALA A 309 18.85 5.63 -13.47
C ALA A 309 18.42 6.14 -14.86
N VAL A 310 18.97 7.29 -15.26
CA VAL A 310 18.76 7.89 -16.58
C VAL A 310 20.02 7.68 -17.40
N TYR A 311 19.86 7.26 -18.65
CA TYR A 311 20.94 7.00 -19.59
C TYR A 311 20.81 7.93 -20.80
N LYS A 312 21.95 8.31 -21.41
CA LYS A 312 22.00 9.07 -22.66
C LYS A 312 21.83 8.17 -23.87
#